data_AF-A0A3C1BKZ8-F1
#
_entry.id   AF-A0A3C1BKZ8-F1
#
_cell.length_a   1.000
_cell.length_b   1.000
_cell.length_c   1.000
_cell.angle_alpha   90.00
_cell.angle_beta   90.00
_cell.angle_gamma   90.00
#
_symmetry.space_group_name_H-M   'P 1'
#
loop_
_entity.id
_entity.type
_entity.pdbx_description
1 polymer ?
#
loop_
_entity_poly.entity_id
_entity_poly.type
_entity_poly.pdbx_seq_one_letter_code
_entity_poly.pdbx_strand_id
1 'polypeptide(L)'
;MARYIFITGGVVSSLGKGLASAALGALLQARGYSVRLRKLDPYLNVDPGTMSPYQHGEVYVTDDGAETDLDLGHYERFTGVPASRGDNVTTGQIYSEILKRERRGDYLGGTVQVIPHVTDSIKAFIQRDVEDLDFVLCEIGGTVGDIEGLPFFEAIRQLQNDLPRGQTVFVHLTLLPFIPAAGEMKTKPTQHSVKELRSIGIQPDILMCRCDRPIPDSEKRKIGLFCNVRESAVIEARDVDTIYAVPHAYHGEGLDREVLDAFGMTDAPPPNLSRWDEVLSSVREPEGQVNIAVVGKYTELKDAYKSLIESLQHGGIANHVRVNLEWMDAQIFEREDAAAYLEKVNGILVPGGFGERGAEGKIAAAHFAR
;
A
#
# COMPACT_ATOMS: atom_id res chain seq x y z
N MET A 1 13.02 13.53 16.75
CA MET A 1 12.14 12.41 17.14
C MET A 1 11.09 12.31 16.06
N ALA A 2 11.01 11.14 15.43
CA ALA A 2 10.05 10.91 14.36
C ALA A 2 8.61 10.97 14.88
N ARG A 3 7.71 11.48 14.04
CA ARG A 3 6.26 11.45 14.24
C ARG A 3 5.69 10.21 13.55
N TYR A 4 4.65 9.61 14.13
CA TYR A 4 4.08 8.36 13.64
C TYR A 4 2.70 8.57 13.03
N ILE A 5 2.50 8.08 11.82
CA ILE A 5 1.20 8.10 11.14
C ILE A 5 0.75 6.65 11.01
N PHE A 6 -0.32 6.27 11.69
CA PHE A 6 -0.89 4.93 11.61
C PHE A 6 -2.02 4.92 10.58
N ILE A 7 -1.84 4.16 9.50
CA ILE A 7 -2.84 3.99 8.44
C ILE A 7 -3.58 2.68 8.66
N THR A 8 -4.88 2.77 8.91
CA THR A 8 -5.77 1.63 9.12
C THR A 8 -6.86 1.62 8.06
N GLY A 9 -7.56 0.50 7.87
CA GLY A 9 -8.70 0.44 6.97
C GLY A 9 -9.85 -0.36 7.56
N GLY A 10 -11.07 -0.05 7.12
CA GLY A 10 -12.26 -0.78 7.50
C GLY A 10 -13.22 -0.99 6.33
N VAL A 11 -14.39 -1.55 6.63
CA VAL A 11 -15.44 -1.91 5.65
C VAL A 11 -15.05 -3.09 4.75
N VAL A 12 -14.04 -2.95 3.91
CA VAL A 12 -13.55 -4.01 3.00
C VAL A 12 -12.03 -3.93 2.84
N SER A 13 -11.42 -5.05 2.45
CA SER A 13 -10.03 -5.07 1.98
C SER A 13 -9.90 -4.40 0.60
N SER A 14 -8.65 -4.19 0.15
CA SER A 14 -8.35 -3.63 -1.18
C SER A 14 -8.86 -2.20 -1.46
N LEU A 15 -9.07 -1.40 -0.40
CA LEU A 15 -9.40 0.02 -0.52
C LEU A 15 -8.26 0.91 -1.05
N GLY A 16 -7.05 0.36 -1.18
CA GLY A 16 -5.85 1.12 -1.58
C GLY A 16 -5.10 1.74 -0.40
N LYS A 17 -5.02 1.06 0.75
CA LYS A 17 -4.23 1.51 1.92
C LYS A 17 -2.76 1.74 1.58
N GLY A 18 -2.13 0.80 0.87
CA GLY A 18 -0.72 0.94 0.45
C GLY A 18 -0.50 2.15 -0.44
N LEU A 19 -1.37 2.35 -1.44
CA LEU A 19 -1.31 3.51 -2.33
C LEU A 19 -1.54 4.84 -1.58
N ALA A 20 -2.48 4.87 -0.64
CA ALA A 20 -2.71 6.06 0.18
C ALA A 20 -1.53 6.39 1.09
N SER A 21 -0.91 5.37 1.69
CA SER A 21 0.30 5.52 2.50
C SER A 21 1.45 6.05 1.65
N ALA A 22 1.68 5.46 0.48
CA ALA A 22 2.71 5.85 -0.48
C ALA A 22 2.52 7.31 -0.97
N ALA A 23 1.29 7.68 -1.33
CA ALA A 23 0.96 9.03 -1.77
C ALA A 23 1.14 10.08 -0.65
N LEU A 24 0.73 9.77 0.58
CA LEU A 24 0.99 10.64 1.73
C LEU A 24 2.48 10.80 1.99
N GLY A 25 3.26 9.71 1.92
CA GLY A 25 4.72 9.75 2.02
C GLY A 25 5.34 10.68 0.97
N ALA A 26 4.92 10.55 -0.29
CA ALA A 26 5.39 11.41 -1.38
C ALA A 26 5.01 12.89 -1.19
N LEU A 27 3.81 13.18 -0.66
CA LEU A 27 3.39 14.55 -0.35
C LEU A 27 4.21 15.17 0.79
N LEU A 28 4.52 14.40 1.83
CA LEU A 28 5.39 14.86 2.91
C LEU A 28 6.83 15.12 2.42
N GLN A 29 7.36 14.27 1.54
CA GLN A 29 8.66 14.51 0.89
C GLN A 29 8.64 15.72 -0.04
N ALA A 30 7.55 15.94 -0.77
CA ALA A 30 7.38 17.14 -1.61
C ALA A 30 7.41 18.44 -0.77
N ARG A 31 7.13 18.35 0.53
CA ARG A 31 7.29 19.44 1.51
C ARG A 31 8.66 19.46 2.19
N GLY A 32 9.59 18.60 1.78
CA GLY A 32 10.96 18.57 2.30
C GLY A 32 11.14 17.74 3.58
N TYR A 33 10.18 16.89 3.95
CA TYR A 33 10.32 16.00 5.11
C TYR A 33 10.89 14.65 4.74
N SER A 34 11.68 14.08 5.65
CA SER A 34 12.16 12.70 5.56
C SER A 34 11.08 11.72 6.03
N VAL A 35 10.87 10.65 5.26
CA VAL A 35 9.81 9.67 5.54
C VAL A 35 10.34 8.24 5.46
N ARG A 36 9.75 7.34 6.24
CA ARG A 36 9.88 5.88 6.09
C ARG A 36 8.51 5.25 6.20
N LEU A 37 8.22 4.29 5.33
CA LEU A 37 6.96 3.57 5.34
C LEU A 37 7.20 2.15 5.83
N ARG A 38 6.27 1.62 6.62
CA ARG A 38 6.29 0.25 7.14
C ARG A 38 4.96 -0.43 6.93
N LYS A 39 5.00 -1.72 6.59
CA LYS A 39 3.85 -2.59 6.46
C LYS A 39 3.81 -3.61 7.59
N LEU A 40 2.66 -3.70 8.26
CA LEU A 40 2.40 -4.70 9.30
C LEU A 40 1.35 -5.68 8.78
N ASP A 41 1.76 -6.91 8.47
CA ASP A 41 0.93 -7.92 7.84
C ASP A 41 0.36 -8.94 8.84
N PRO A 42 -0.97 -9.11 8.90
CA PRO A 42 -1.60 -9.97 9.91
C PRO A 42 -1.49 -11.47 9.63
N TYR A 43 -1.01 -11.87 8.45
CA TYR A 43 -0.89 -13.28 8.09
C TYR A 43 0.24 -14.00 8.85
N LEU A 44 0.10 -15.34 8.96
CA LEU A 44 1.01 -16.20 9.72
C LEU A 44 2.23 -16.68 8.95
N ASN A 45 2.26 -16.51 7.62
CA ASN A 45 3.46 -16.78 6.84
C ASN A 45 4.60 -15.89 7.37
N VAL A 46 5.79 -16.46 7.57
CA VAL A 46 6.97 -15.72 8.05
C VAL A 46 7.46 -14.74 6.96
N ASP A 47 7.25 -15.11 5.72
CA ASP A 47 7.50 -14.31 4.52
C ASP A 47 6.46 -14.75 3.46
N PRO A 48 6.21 -13.92 2.44
CA PRO A 48 5.27 -14.28 1.38
C PRO A 48 5.89 -15.23 0.35
N GLY A 49 7.16 -15.67 0.49
CA GLY A 49 7.84 -16.56 -0.45
C GLY A 49 7.16 -17.93 -0.60
N THR A 50 6.41 -18.34 0.41
CA THR A 50 5.60 -19.56 0.41
C THR A 50 4.17 -19.38 -0.10
N MET A 51 3.76 -18.14 -0.39
CA MET A 51 2.40 -17.82 -0.84
C MET A 51 2.28 -17.96 -2.35
N SER A 52 1.08 -18.34 -2.81
CA SER A 52 0.79 -18.35 -4.24
C SER A 52 0.68 -16.91 -4.74
N PRO A 53 1.36 -16.53 -5.84
CA PRO A 53 1.20 -15.21 -6.44
C PRO A 53 -0.25 -14.93 -6.87
N TYR A 54 -1.07 -15.96 -7.12
CA TYR A 54 -2.49 -15.79 -7.43
C TYR A 54 -3.34 -15.32 -6.23
N GLN A 55 -2.85 -15.50 -5.00
CA GLN A 55 -3.60 -15.16 -3.79
C GLN A 55 -3.14 -13.83 -3.19
N HIS A 56 -1.85 -13.52 -3.34
CA HIS A 56 -1.21 -12.41 -2.63
C HIS A 56 -0.53 -11.40 -3.55
N GLY A 57 -0.56 -11.62 -4.87
CA GLY A 57 0.22 -10.83 -5.81
C GLY A 57 1.71 -11.21 -5.79
N GLU A 58 2.56 -10.35 -6.34
CA GLU A 58 4.00 -10.60 -6.37
C GLU A 58 4.64 -10.61 -4.97
N VAL A 59 5.75 -11.34 -4.85
CA VAL A 59 6.69 -11.19 -3.73
C VAL A 59 7.66 -10.08 -4.11
N TYR A 60 7.72 -9.03 -3.31
CA TYR A 60 8.70 -7.96 -3.50
C TYR A 60 10.01 -8.35 -2.82
N VAL A 61 11.15 -8.02 -3.42
CA VAL A 61 12.48 -8.36 -2.87
C VAL A 61 13.26 -7.07 -2.68
N THR A 62 13.67 -6.79 -1.45
CA THR A 62 14.46 -5.61 -1.08
C THR A 62 15.95 -5.80 -1.40
N ASP A 63 16.69 -4.70 -1.46
CA ASP A 63 18.14 -4.71 -1.71
C ASP A 63 18.94 -5.54 -0.66
N ASP A 64 18.42 -5.66 0.57
CA ASP A 64 18.99 -6.47 1.65
C ASP A 64 18.50 -7.95 1.65
N GLY A 65 17.83 -8.35 0.56
CA GLY A 65 17.42 -9.73 0.27
C GLY A 65 16.24 -10.23 1.08
N ALA A 66 15.37 -9.35 1.60
CA ALA A 66 14.14 -9.76 2.24
C ALA A 66 13.03 -9.99 1.20
N GLU A 67 12.31 -11.09 1.32
CA GLU A 67 11.07 -11.35 0.59
C GLU A 67 9.91 -10.74 1.38
N THR A 68 9.15 -9.84 0.77
CA THR A 68 8.16 -8.99 1.44
C THR A 68 6.87 -8.85 0.63
N ASP A 69 5.86 -8.27 1.28
CA ASP A 69 4.60 -7.89 0.62
C ASP A 69 4.81 -6.88 -0.52
N LEU A 70 3.92 -6.90 -1.51
CA LEU A 70 3.98 -6.04 -2.70
C LEU A 70 3.86 -4.55 -2.39
N ASP A 71 3.28 -4.17 -1.26
CA ASP A 71 3.10 -2.77 -0.90
C ASP A 71 4.44 -2.05 -0.66
N LEU A 72 5.50 -2.78 -0.29
CA LEU A 72 6.84 -2.19 -0.18
C LEU A 72 7.31 -1.64 -1.53
N GLY A 73 6.99 -2.32 -2.63
CA GLY A 73 7.27 -1.81 -3.97
C GLY A 73 6.49 -0.52 -4.27
N HIS A 74 5.26 -0.38 -3.76
CA HIS A 74 4.53 0.88 -3.88
C HIS A 74 5.20 2.01 -3.11
N TYR A 75 5.67 1.73 -1.90
CA TYR A 75 6.36 2.72 -1.07
C TYR A 75 7.63 3.20 -1.75
N GLU A 76 8.47 2.28 -2.24
CA GLU A 76 9.71 2.63 -2.95
C GLU A 76 9.43 3.45 -4.21
N ARG A 77 8.47 3.01 -5.05
CA ARG A 77 8.17 3.70 -6.32
C ARG A 77 7.70 5.13 -6.11
N PHE A 78 6.92 5.40 -5.07
CA PHE A 78 6.38 6.73 -4.80
C PHE A 78 7.37 7.64 -4.07
N THR A 79 8.19 7.08 -3.18
CA THR A 79 9.07 7.88 -2.32
C THR A 79 10.52 7.94 -2.78
N GLY A 80 10.93 7.02 -3.65
CA GLY A 80 12.32 6.82 -4.05
C GLY A 80 13.23 6.39 -2.88
N VAL A 81 12.66 5.98 -1.75
CA VAL A 81 13.41 5.50 -0.58
C VAL A 81 13.45 3.98 -0.62
N PRO A 82 14.64 3.35 -0.74
CA PRO A 82 14.76 1.90 -0.73
C PRO A 82 14.23 1.30 0.59
N ALA A 83 13.35 0.32 0.47
CA ALA A 83 12.84 -0.47 1.57
C ALA A 83 13.88 -1.51 2.01
N SER A 84 13.68 -2.03 3.21
CA SER A 84 14.55 -3.01 3.84
C SER A 84 13.70 -4.02 4.59
N ARG A 85 14.36 -5.06 5.11
CA ARG A 85 13.75 -5.98 6.07
C ARG A 85 13.16 -5.29 7.32
N GLY A 86 13.57 -4.06 7.61
CA GLY A 86 13.00 -3.26 8.70
C GLY A 86 11.65 -2.62 8.41
N ASP A 87 11.12 -2.77 7.20
CA ASP A 87 9.92 -2.07 6.76
C ASP A 87 8.73 -3.00 6.53
N ASN A 88 8.91 -4.31 6.70
CA ASN A 88 7.83 -5.29 6.71
C ASN A 88 7.94 -6.16 7.95
N VAL A 89 6.79 -6.43 8.58
CA VAL A 89 6.69 -7.44 9.63
C VAL A 89 5.41 -8.22 9.48
N THR A 90 5.45 -9.53 9.78
CA THR A 90 4.28 -10.40 9.75
C THR A 90 3.96 -10.94 11.14
N THR A 91 2.70 -11.34 11.38
CA THR A 91 2.32 -12.08 12.59
C THR A 91 3.19 -13.34 12.73
N GLY A 92 3.45 -14.05 11.63
CA GLY A 92 4.32 -15.22 11.59
C GLY A 92 5.71 -14.96 12.17
N GLN A 93 6.37 -13.88 11.74
CA GLN A 93 7.70 -13.48 12.23
C GLN A 93 7.68 -13.18 13.72
N ILE A 94 6.72 -12.36 14.16
CA ILE A 94 6.62 -11.92 15.56
C ILE A 94 6.43 -13.13 16.49
N TYR A 95 5.48 -14.00 16.17
CA TYR A 95 5.19 -15.18 16.99
C TYR A 95 6.34 -16.19 16.95
N SER A 96 6.97 -16.39 15.78
CA SER A 96 8.14 -17.27 15.65
C SER A 96 9.29 -16.82 16.55
N GLU A 97 9.61 -15.53 16.55
CA GLU A 97 10.69 -14.97 17.37
C GLU A 97 10.38 -15.07 18.87
N ILE A 98 9.15 -14.72 19.28
CA ILE A 98 8.73 -14.81 20.69
C ILE A 98 8.80 -16.26 21.19
N LEU A 99 8.31 -17.23 20.42
CA LEU A 99 8.36 -18.65 20.80
C LEU A 99 9.79 -19.18 20.86
N LYS A 100 10.70 -18.72 19.97
CA LYS A 100 12.13 -19.07 20.05
C LYS A 100 12.78 -18.54 21.32
N ARG A 101 12.51 -17.28 21.70
CA ARG A 101 13.01 -16.67 22.96
C ARG A 101 12.48 -17.41 24.18
N GLU A 102 11.21 -17.79 24.13
CA GLU A 102 10.58 -18.56 25.20
C GLU A 102 11.23 -19.92 25.39
N ARG A 103 11.44 -20.68 24.33
CA ARG A 103 12.14 -21.98 24.38
C ARG A 103 13.60 -21.87 24.80
N ARG A 104 14.26 -20.74 24.55
CA ARG A 104 15.63 -20.44 25.03
C ARG A 104 15.69 -20.10 26.52
N GLY A 105 14.54 -19.79 27.14
CA GLY A 105 14.45 -19.42 28.55
C GLY A 105 14.61 -17.92 28.82
N ASP A 106 14.54 -17.07 27.79
CA ASP A 106 14.75 -15.61 27.91
C ASP A 106 13.72 -14.94 28.83
N TYR A 107 12.53 -15.53 28.98
CA TYR A 107 11.48 -15.03 29.87
C TYR A 107 11.56 -15.59 31.30
N LEU A 108 12.65 -16.27 31.66
CA LEU A 108 12.97 -16.73 33.03
C LEU A 108 11.85 -17.56 33.70
N GLY A 109 11.14 -18.37 32.91
CA GLY A 109 10.02 -19.20 33.38
C GLY A 109 8.70 -18.45 33.56
N GLY A 110 8.63 -17.18 33.19
CA GLY A 110 7.41 -16.38 33.20
C GLY A 110 6.43 -16.75 32.07
N THR A 111 5.14 -16.46 32.28
CA THR A 111 4.10 -16.67 31.29
C THR A 111 4.25 -15.71 30.12
N VAL A 112 4.41 -16.24 28.90
CA VAL A 112 4.39 -15.45 27.67
C VAL A 112 2.94 -15.24 27.21
N GLN A 113 2.61 -14.01 26.84
CA GLN A 113 1.25 -13.55 26.56
C GLN A 113 1.24 -12.59 25.37
N VAL A 114 0.08 -12.40 24.72
CA VAL A 114 -0.08 -11.41 23.64
C VAL A 114 0.25 -10.00 24.15
N ILE A 115 -0.31 -9.62 25.30
CA ILE A 115 0.06 -8.39 26.00
C ILE A 115 0.85 -8.79 27.25
N PRO A 116 2.09 -8.31 27.46
CA PRO A 116 2.76 -7.29 26.63
C PRO A 116 3.66 -7.87 25.52
N HIS A 117 4.00 -9.16 25.52
CA HIS A 117 5.13 -9.67 24.72
C HIS A 117 4.98 -9.52 23.19
N VAL A 118 3.79 -9.79 22.64
CA VAL A 118 3.52 -9.58 21.20
C VAL A 118 3.43 -8.10 20.88
N THR A 119 2.68 -7.33 21.69
CA THR A 119 2.51 -5.89 21.49
C THR A 119 3.82 -5.12 21.60
N ASP A 120 4.70 -5.49 22.54
CA ASP A 120 6.02 -4.89 22.70
C ASP A 120 6.96 -5.22 21.54
N SER A 121 6.88 -6.44 21.00
CA SER A 121 7.64 -6.80 19.79
C SER A 121 7.21 -5.94 18.58
N ILE A 122 5.90 -5.71 18.42
CA ILE A 122 5.35 -4.81 17.39
C ILE A 122 5.80 -3.37 17.62
N LYS A 123 5.69 -2.84 18.86
CA LYS A 123 6.15 -1.48 19.19
C LYS A 123 7.64 -1.30 18.96
N ALA A 124 8.45 -2.31 19.26
CA ALA A 124 9.89 -2.28 19.02
C ALA A 124 10.19 -2.27 17.51
N PHE A 125 9.46 -3.05 16.70
CA PHE A 125 9.56 -2.99 15.24
C PHE A 125 9.21 -1.60 14.70
N ILE A 126 8.11 -0.99 15.15
CA ILE A 126 7.67 0.34 14.69
C ILE A 126 8.69 1.45 15.04
N GLN A 127 9.42 1.32 16.14
CA GLN A 127 10.34 2.36 16.63
C GLN A 127 11.80 2.15 16.24
N ARG A 128 12.14 1.06 15.54
CA ARG A 128 13.53 0.77 15.14
C ARG A 128 14.02 1.74 14.06
N ASP A 129 15.28 2.18 14.10
CA ASP A 129 15.94 2.93 13.00
C ASP A 129 15.15 4.19 12.56
N VAL A 130 14.83 5.08 13.51
CA VAL A 130 13.97 6.27 13.28
C VAL A 130 14.64 7.62 13.59
N GLU A 131 15.92 7.60 13.96
CA GLU A 131 16.63 8.75 14.52
C GLU A 131 16.70 9.94 13.55
N ASP A 132 16.87 9.67 12.25
CA ASP A 132 17.05 10.66 11.18
C ASP A 132 15.79 10.89 10.35
N LEU A 133 14.61 10.54 10.90
CA LEU A 133 13.32 10.65 10.21
C LEU A 133 12.41 11.71 10.85
N ASP A 134 11.70 12.46 10.00
CA ASP A 134 10.61 13.34 10.42
C ASP A 134 9.32 12.56 10.64
N PHE A 135 9.02 11.61 9.74
CA PHE A 135 7.79 10.81 9.78
C PHE A 135 8.04 9.32 9.52
N VAL A 136 7.34 8.48 10.30
CA VAL A 136 7.20 7.05 10.06
C VAL A 136 5.74 6.75 9.82
N LEU A 137 5.42 6.24 8.63
CA LEU A 137 4.07 5.85 8.25
C LEU A 137 3.96 4.34 8.41
N CYS A 138 3.03 3.87 9.23
CA CYS A 138 2.80 2.45 9.46
C CYS A 138 1.44 2.05 8.92
N GLU A 139 1.43 1.30 7.82
CA GLU A 139 0.22 0.67 7.31
C GLU A 139 -0.08 -0.61 8.07
N ILE A 140 -1.27 -0.67 8.67
CA ILE A 140 -1.78 -1.86 9.34
C ILE A 140 -2.60 -2.66 8.33
N GLY A 141 -2.10 -3.83 7.98
CA GLY A 141 -2.78 -4.81 7.13
C GLY A 141 -4.08 -5.32 7.76
N GLY A 142 -4.88 -6.00 6.94
CA GLY A 142 -6.22 -6.46 7.34
C GLY A 142 -7.27 -5.35 7.39
N THR A 143 -8.40 -5.66 8.02
CA THR A 143 -9.55 -4.77 8.18
C THR A 143 -9.89 -4.62 9.66
N VAL A 144 -10.18 -3.40 10.12
CA VAL A 144 -10.68 -3.17 11.48
C VAL A 144 -11.95 -3.99 11.71
N GLY A 145 -11.98 -4.74 12.81
CA GLY A 145 -13.02 -5.72 13.14
C GLY A 145 -12.58 -7.17 12.96
N ASP A 146 -11.52 -7.42 12.19
CA ASP A 146 -10.97 -8.76 12.02
C ASP A 146 -10.07 -9.15 13.19
N ILE A 147 -10.14 -10.44 13.58
CA ILE A 147 -9.38 -11.01 14.71
C ILE A 147 -7.87 -10.92 14.49
N GLU A 148 -7.43 -11.08 13.25
CA GLU A 148 -6.01 -11.17 12.87
C GLU A 148 -5.21 -9.89 13.16
N GLY A 149 -5.87 -8.72 13.11
CA GLY A 149 -5.23 -7.42 13.32
C GLY A 149 -5.21 -6.94 14.78
N LEU A 150 -5.92 -7.62 15.70
CA LEU A 150 -6.09 -7.15 17.08
C LEU A 150 -4.77 -6.86 17.80
N PRO A 151 -3.71 -7.69 17.71
CA PRO A 151 -2.43 -7.37 18.34
C PRO A 151 -1.77 -6.10 17.78
N PHE A 152 -1.90 -5.83 16.48
CA PHE A 152 -1.35 -4.62 15.87
C PHE A 152 -2.10 -3.37 16.32
N PHE A 153 -3.45 -3.41 16.33
CA PHE A 153 -4.24 -2.29 16.82
C PHE A 153 -3.96 -2.00 18.29
N GLU A 154 -3.84 -3.03 19.13
CA GLU A 154 -3.47 -2.83 20.54
C GLU A 154 -2.06 -2.24 20.67
N ALA A 155 -1.09 -2.68 19.86
CA ALA A 155 0.28 -2.16 19.91
C ALA A 155 0.34 -0.67 19.54
N ILE A 156 -0.34 -0.22 18.47
CA ILE A 156 -0.34 1.21 18.08
C ILE A 156 -1.14 2.07 19.08
N ARG A 157 -2.18 1.51 19.70
CA ARG A 157 -2.93 2.16 20.78
C ARG A 157 -2.07 2.35 22.04
N GLN A 158 -1.28 1.35 22.41
CA GLN A 158 -0.30 1.50 23.49
C GLN A 158 0.79 2.50 23.12
N LEU A 159 1.30 2.44 21.88
CA LEU A 159 2.36 3.32 21.42
C LEU A 159 1.95 4.80 21.43
N GLN A 160 0.68 5.11 21.10
CA GLN A 160 0.12 6.46 21.30
C GLN A 160 0.22 6.94 22.75
N ASN A 161 0.07 6.05 23.74
CA ASN A 161 0.18 6.41 25.15
C ASN A 161 1.63 6.49 25.64
N ASP A 162 2.51 5.66 25.07
CA ASP A 162 3.93 5.61 25.41
C ASP A 162 4.68 6.84 24.86
N LEU A 163 4.27 7.35 23.70
CA LEU A 163 4.87 8.52 23.05
C LEU A 163 4.35 9.84 23.63
N PRO A 164 5.13 10.94 23.52
CA PRO A 164 4.65 12.27 23.88
C PRO A 164 3.37 12.63 23.12
N ARG A 165 2.47 13.37 23.77
CA ARG A 165 1.24 13.86 23.12
C ARG A 165 1.56 14.62 21.84
N GLY A 166 0.77 14.39 20.80
CA GLY A 166 0.97 15.01 19.49
C GLY A 166 2.11 14.40 18.66
N GLN A 167 2.58 13.20 18.99
CA GLN A 167 3.56 12.44 18.17
C GLN A 167 2.92 11.34 17.32
N THR A 168 1.60 11.15 17.38
CA THR A 168 0.88 10.14 16.61
C THR A 168 -0.35 10.73 15.92
N VAL A 169 -0.60 10.31 14.68
CA VAL A 169 -1.83 10.61 13.93
C VAL A 169 -2.40 9.31 13.37
N PHE A 170 -3.72 9.13 13.45
CA PHE A 170 -4.45 8.00 12.90
C PHE A 170 -5.22 8.40 11.64
N VAL A 171 -4.85 7.80 10.51
CA VAL A 171 -5.57 7.91 9.24
C VAL A 171 -6.35 6.62 9.02
N HIS A 172 -7.67 6.71 8.87
CA HIS A 172 -8.54 5.55 8.67
C HIS A 172 -9.22 5.58 7.31
N LEU A 173 -8.89 4.61 6.46
CA LEU A 173 -9.53 4.40 5.16
C LEU A 173 -10.87 3.67 5.32
N THR A 174 -11.85 4.10 4.56
CA THR A 174 -13.21 3.55 4.55
C THR A 174 -13.80 3.57 3.14
N LEU A 175 -14.95 2.92 2.95
CA LEU A 175 -15.70 2.92 1.69
C LEU A 175 -16.99 3.73 1.81
N LEU A 176 -17.24 4.63 0.87
CA LEU A 176 -18.53 5.27 0.64
C LEU A 176 -19.20 4.65 -0.58
N PRO A 177 -20.00 3.58 -0.41
CA PRO A 177 -20.67 2.96 -1.54
C PRO A 177 -21.81 3.85 -2.04
N PHE A 178 -21.97 3.89 -3.37
CA PHE A 178 -23.15 4.44 -4.03
C PHE A 178 -24.18 3.33 -4.25
N ILE A 179 -25.46 3.62 -3.97
CA ILE A 179 -26.56 2.67 -4.20
C ILE A 179 -27.39 3.15 -5.40
N PRO A 180 -27.25 2.55 -6.60
CA PRO A 180 -27.92 3.03 -7.81
C PRO A 180 -29.44 3.11 -7.70
N ALA A 181 -30.06 2.11 -7.08
CA ALA A 181 -31.51 2.07 -6.90
C ALA A 181 -32.05 3.21 -6.01
N ALA A 182 -31.22 3.76 -5.12
CA ALA A 182 -31.59 4.86 -4.23
C ALA A 182 -31.02 6.22 -4.70
N GLY A 183 -30.09 6.22 -5.66
CA GLY A 183 -29.46 7.43 -6.17
C GLY A 183 -28.57 8.19 -5.16
N GLU A 184 -28.14 7.54 -4.07
CA GLU A 184 -27.37 8.19 -3.00
C GLU A 184 -26.16 7.41 -2.51
N MET A 185 -25.16 8.14 -2.01
CA MET A 185 -24.05 7.56 -1.27
C MET A 185 -24.43 7.25 0.17
N LYS A 186 -23.94 6.12 0.68
CA LYS A 186 -24.24 5.68 2.04
C LYS A 186 -23.05 5.89 2.94
N THR A 187 -23.23 6.75 3.94
CA THR A 187 -22.21 7.06 4.96
C THR A 187 -22.19 6.10 6.15
N LYS A 188 -23.18 5.19 6.24
CA LYS A 188 -23.30 4.24 7.37
C LYS A 188 -22.11 3.28 7.47
N PRO A 189 -21.58 2.68 6.38
CA PRO A 189 -20.40 1.81 6.49
C PRO A 189 -19.22 2.51 7.17
N THR A 190 -18.94 3.77 6.81
CA THR A 190 -17.93 4.60 7.48
C THR A 190 -18.21 4.81 8.97
N GLN A 191 -19.46 5.16 9.33
CA GLN A 191 -19.83 5.37 10.73
C GLN A 191 -19.63 4.10 11.58
N HIS A 192 -19.98 2.94 11.03
CA HIS A 192 -19.79 1.65 11.72
C HIS A 192 -18.31 1.27 11.80
N SER A 193 -17.54 1.52 10.74
CA SER A 193 -16.09 1.32 10.71
C SER A 193 -15.37 2.13 11.79
N VAL A 194 -15.70 3.41 11.91
CA VAL A 194 -15.13 4.28 12.96
C VAL A 194 -15.60 3.86 14.35
N LYS A 195 -16.86 3.43 14.50
CA LYS A 195 -17.34 2.88 15.78
C LYS A 195 -16.52 1.65 16.20
N GLU A 196 -16.19 0.77 15.26
CA GLU A 196 -15.38 -0.43 15.53
C GLU A 196 -13.94 -0.05 15.92
N LEU A 197 -13.31 0.88 15.21
CA LEU A 197 -11.98 1.38 15.56
C LEU A 197 -11.95 2.03 16.96
N ARG A 198 -13.01 2.77 17.31
CA ARG A 198 -13.15 3.40 18.62
C ARG A 198 -13.44 2.39 19.73
N SER A 199 -14.08 1.25 19.41
CA SER A 199 -14.39 0.20 20.40
C SER A 199 -13.11 -0.40 21.00
N ILE A 200 -12.04 -0.44 20.20
CA ILE A 200 -10.70 -0.88 20.58
C ILE A 200 -9.79 0.27 21.06
N GLY A 201 -10.36 1.46 21.32
CA GLY A 201 -9.67 2.58 21.96
C GLY A 201 -8.87 3.47 21.02
N ILE A 202 -9.08 3.39 19.70
CA ILE A 202 -8.42 4.26 18.72
C ILE A 202 -9.43 5.27 18.16
N GLN A 203 -9.15 6.56 18.32
CA GLN A 203 -9.90 7.62 17.66
C GLN A 203 -9.16 8.02 16.37
N PRO A 204 -9.77 7.91 15.18
CA PRO A 204 -9.15 8.43 13.97
C PRO A 204 -9.10 9.97 14.04
N ASP A 205 -7.99 10.53 13.57
CA ASP A 205 -7.84 11.97 13.36
C ASP A 205 -8.36 12.36 11.98
N ILE A 206 -8.12 11.50 10.98
CA ILE A 206 -8.43 11.73 9.57
C ILE A 206 -9.14 10.52 8.98
N LEU A 207 -10.17 10.76 8.18
CA LEU A 207 -10.90 9.74 7.43
C LEU A 207 -10.63 9.89 5.94
N MET A 208 -10.18 8.82 5.31
CA MET A 208 -10.03 8.73 3.86
C MET A 208 -11.20 7.95 3.27
N CYS A 209 -12.12 8.67 2.66
CA CYS A 209 -13.39 8.17 2.17
C CYS A 209 -13.25 7.73 0.70
N ARG A 210 -13.00 6.44 0.46
CA ARG A 210 -12.90 5.89 -0.90
C ARG A 210 -14.27 5.91 -1.58
N CYS A 211 -14.32 6.48 -2.77
CA CYS A 211 -15.54 6.64 -3.55
C CYS A 211 -15.25 6.67 -5.06
N ASP A 212 -16.29 6.44 -5.85
CA ASP A 212 -16.24 6.46 -7.32
C ASP A 212 -16.69 7.82 -7.90
N ARG A 213 -17.08 8.78 -7.06
CA ARG A 213 -17.70 10.06 -7.46
C ARG A 213 -17.56 11.15 -6.38
N PRO A 214 -17.78 12.44 -6.71
CA PRO A 214 -17.72 13.54 -5.74
C PRO A 214 -18.65 13.34 -4.55
N ILE A 215 -18.12 13.46 -3.33
CA ILE A 215 -18.87 13.40 -2.07
C ILE A 215 -19.55 14.76 -1.84
N PRO A 216 -20.89 14.82 -1.75
CA PRO A 216 -21.59 16.04 -1.40
C PRO A 216 -21.14 16.57 -0.03
N ASP A 217 -21.00 17.89 0.10
CA ASP A 217 -20.60 18.52 1.37
C ASP A 217 -21.50 18.15 2.54
N SER A 218 -22.80 17.90 2.29
CA SER A 218 -23.74 17.42 3.31
C SER A 218 -23.36 16.06 3.87
N GLU A 219 -22.86 15.14 3.04
CA GLU A 219 -22.39 13.83 3.49
C GLU A 219 -21.02 13.94 4.17
N LYS A 220 -20.11 14.84 3.72
CA LYS A 220 -18.86 15.15 4.45
C LYS A 220 -19.14 15.68 5.86
N ARG A 221 -20.02 16.69 6.00
CA ARG A 221 -20.48 17.23 7.30
C ARG A 221 -21.04 16.15 8.21
N LYS A 222 -21.88 15.29 7.65
CA LYS A 222 -22.53 14.20 8.38
C LYS A 222 -21.50 13.16 8.84
N ILE A 223 -20.56 12.77 8.00
CA ILE A 223 -19.45 11.89 8.40
C ILE A 223 -18.68 12.52 9.55
N GLY A 224 -18.26 13.78 9.41
CA GLY A 224 -17.54 14.51 10.47
C GLY A 224 -18.28 14.48 11.80
N LEU A 225 -19.57 14.85 11.78
CA LEU A 225 -20.44 14.85 12.96
C LEU A 225 -20.56 13.46 13.60
N PHE A 226 -20.89 12.42 12.83
CA PHE A 226 -21.13 11.08 13.37
C PHE A 226 -19.85 10.35 13.80
N CYS A 227 -18.72 10.66 13.16
CA CYS A 227 -17.43 10.03 13.44
C CYS A 227 -16.58 10.81 14.45
N ASN A 228 -17.05 11.98 14.88
CA ASN A 228 -16.35 12.90 15.77
C ASN A 228 -14.97 13.31 15.21
N VAL A 229 -14.94 13.70 13.94
CA VAL A 229 -13.78 14.28 13.25
C VAL A 229 -14.17 15.61 12.62
N ARG A 230 -13.20 16.47 12.36
CA ARG A 230 -13.47 17.75 11.67
C ARG A 230 -13.94 17.48 10.25
N GLU A 231 -14.79 18.36 9.71
CA GLU A 231 -15.24 18.27 8.31
C GLU A 231 -14.06 18.31 7.33
N SER A 232 -13.04 19.13 7.62
CA SER A 232 -11.81 19.21 6.82
C SER A 232 -11.00 17.91 6.83
N ALA A 233 -11.12 17.10 7.88
CA ALA A 233 -10.44 15.81 8.03
C ALA A 233 -11.23 14.64 7.38
N VAL A 234 -12.35 14.92 6.71
CA VAL A 234 -13.06 13.96 5.86
C VAL A 234 -12.57 14.12 4.42
N ILE A 235 -11.49 13.40 4.11
CA ILE A 235 -10.79 13.48 2.84
C ILE A 235 -11.49 12.62 1.80
N GLU A 236 -11.87 13.22 0.67
CA GLU A 236 -12.38 12.45 -0.46
C GLU A 236 -11.24 11.69 -1.15
N ALA A 237 -11.30 10.37 -1.13
CA ALA A 237 -10.34 9.53 -1.81
C ALA A 237 -10.97 8.96 -3.08
N ARG A 238 -11.22 9.81 -4.08
CA ARG A 238 -11.89 9.40 -5.32
C ARG A 238 -11.02 8.46 -6.17
N ASP A 239 -11.66 7.56 -6.90
CA ASP A 239 -11.02 6.84 -8.01
C ASP A 239 -10.43 7.80 -9.05
N VAL A 240 -9.23 7.47 -9.50
CA VAL A 240 -8.45 8.23 -10.48
C VAL A 240 -8.08 7.34 -11.66
N ASP A 241 -7.79 7.97 -12.80
CA ASP A 241 -7.41 7.32 -14.06
C ASP A 241 -6.05 6.63 -13.99
N THR A 242 -5.14 7.14 -13.16
CA THR A 242 -3.80 6.59 -12.97
C THR A 242 -3.34 6.75 -11.52
N ILE A 243 -2.58 5.79 -11.01
CA ILE A 243 -2.05 5.83 -9.63
C ILE A 243 -1.15 7.05 -9.40
N TYR A 244 -0.50 7.57 -10.45
CA TYR A 244 0.36 8.75 -10.37
C TYR A 244 -0.43 10.05 -10.16
N ALA A 245 -1.76 10.03 -10.32
CA ALA A 245 -2.63 11.17 -10.05
C ALA A 245 -3.01 11.28 -8.56
N VAL A 246 -2.79 10.21 -7.79
CA VAL A 246 -3.20 10.14 -6.39
C VAL A 246 -2.57 11.23 -5.51
N PRO A 247 -1.26 11.55 -5.61
CA PRO A 247 -0.67 12.64 -4.83
C PRO A 247 -1.40 13.98 -5.06
N HIS A 248 -1.66 14.34 -6.32
CA HIS A 248 -2.42 15.56 -6.64
C HIS A 248 -3.85 15.51 -6.13
N ALA A 249 -4.54 14.39 -6.33
CA ALA A 249 -5.93 14.24 -5.90
C ALA A 249 -6.06 14.40 -4.37
N TYR A 250 -5.20 13.73 -3.60
CA TYR A 250 -5.26 13.78 -2.15
C TYR A 250 -4.75 15.11 -1.59
N HIS A 251 -3.76 15.74 -2.23
CA HIS A 251 -3.34 17.10 -1.88
C HIS A 251 -4.47 18.12 -2.12
N GLY A 252 -5.18 18.01 -3.25
CA GLY A 252 -6.32 18.87 -3.57
C GLY A 252 -7.44 18.79 -2.53
N GLU A 253 -7.66 17.62 -1.96
CA GLU A 253 -8.60 17.40 -0.85
C GLU A 253 -8.03 17.74 0.53
N GLY A 254 -6.73 18.08 0.61
CA GLY A 254 -6.08 18.58 1.83
C GLY A 254 -5.51 17.53 2.76
N LEU A 255 -5.29 16.29 2.31
CA LEU A 255 -4.81 15.18 3.14
C LEU A 255 -3.55 15.53 3.94
N ASP A 256 -2.51 15.96 3.23
CA ASP A 256 -1.20 16.29 3.80
C ASP A 256 -1.27 17.49 4.74
N ARG A 257 -2.11 18.49 4.42
CA ARG A 257 -2.37 19.63 5.31
C ARG A 257 -3.04 19.20 6.61
N GLU A 258 -4.06 18.36 6.55
CA GLU A 258 -4.75 17.87 7.76
C GLU A 258 -3.85 17.00 8.62
N VAL A 259 -2.97 16.18 8.01
CA VAL A 259 -1.97 15.40 8.75
C VAL A 259 -1.03 16.33 9.53
N LEU A 260 -0.48 17.35 8.87
CA LEU A 260 0.43 18.30 9.51
C LEU A 260 -0.26 19.10 10.62
N ASP A 261 -1.50 19.52 10.39
CA ASP A 261 -2.30 20.23 11.38
C ASP A 261 -2.65 19.36 12.59
N ALA A 262 -2.93 18.06 12.39
CA ALA A 262 -3.13 17.11 13.49
C ALA A 262 -1.87 16.94 14.37
N PHE A 263 -0.68 17.12 13.80
CA PHE A 263 0.58 17.23 14.56
C PHE A 263 0.86 18.62 15.14
N GLY A 264 -0.01 19.61 14.90
CA GLY A 264 0.18 21.00 15.31
C GLY A 264 1.25 21.75 14.51
N MET A 265 1.55 21.31 13.29
CA MET A 265 2.57 21.91 12.42
C MET A 265 1.92 22.93 11.48
N THR A 266 1.95 24.21 11.85
CA THR A 266 1.32 25.30 11.08
C THR A 266 2.20 25.93 10.01
N ASP A 267 3.53 25.80 10.16
CA ASP A 267 4.51 26.55 9.35
C ASP A 267 5.20 25.65 8.30
N ALA A 268 4.54 24.57 7.90
CA ALA A 268 5.07 23.64 6.91
C ALA A 268 5.09 24.27 5.50
N PRO A 269 6.17 24.11 4.72
CA PRO A 269 6.24 24.64 3.37
C PRO A 269 5.21 23.96 2.45
N PRO A 270 4.74 24.63 1.38
CA PRO A 270 3.87 24.00 0.38
C PRO A 270 4.61 22.87 -0.36
N PRO A 271 3.90 21.84 -0.86
CA PRO A 271 4.53 20.74 -1.57
C PRO A 271 4.97 21.19 -2.97
N ASN A 272 6.16 20.78 -3.38
CA ASN A 272 6.58 20.89 -4.77
C ASN A 272 6.19 19.62 -5.54
N LEU A 273 5.13 19.71 -6.36
CA LEU A 273 4.59 18.59 -7.14
C LEU A 273 5.04 18.58 -8.61
N SER A 274 5.98 19.44 -9.01
CA SER A 274 6.44 19.56 -10.40
C SER A 274 6.84 18.22 -11.05
N ARG A 275 7.53 17.35 -10.31
CA ARG A 275 7.89 16.01 -10.79
C ARG A 275 6.66 15.12 -11.06
N TRP A 276 5.61 15.26 -10.26
CA TRP A 276 4.36 14.54 -10.47
C TRP A 276 3.58 15.12 -11.66
N ASP A 277 3.64 16.44 -11.87
CA ASP A 277 3.07 17.09 -13.06
C ASP A 277 3.72 16.56 -14.35
N GLU A 278 5.06 16.42 -14.37
CA GLU A 278 5.81 15.84 -15.50
C GLU A 278 5.40 14.39 -15.79
N VAL A 279 5.32 13.55 -14.75
CA VAL A 279 4.87 12.16 -14.87
C VAL A 279 3.44 12.10 -15.42
N LEU A 280 2.54 12.92 -14.89
CA LEU A 280 1.14 12.95 -15.33
C LEU A 280 0.98 13.40 -16.78
N SER A 281 1.72 14.43 -17.19
CA SER A 281 1.77 14.89 -18.57
C SER A 281 2.18 13.74 -19.50
N SER A 282 3.27 13.03 -19.17
CA SER A 282 3.74 11.93 -20.01
C SER A 282 2.75 10.75 -20.08
N VAL A 283 2.00 10.47 -19.01
CA VAL A 283 1.03 9.36 -18.97
C VAL A 283 -0.24 9.71 -19.75
N ARG A 284 -0.73 10.94 -19.63
CA ARG A 284 -1.99 11.39 -20.23
C ARG A 284 -1.83 11.81 -21.68
N GLU A 285 -0.67 12.36 -22.04
CA GLU A 285 -0.38 12.93 -23.37
C GLU A 285 0.89 12.30 -23.98
N PRO A 286 0.89 10.98 -24.25
CA PRO A 286 2.04 10.32 -24.87
C PRO A 286 2.18 10.72 -26.35
N GLU A 287 3.41 10.84 -26.84
CA GLU A 287 3.75 11.17 -28.23
C GLU A 287 3.60 9.98 -29.19
N GLY A 288 3.56 8.77 -28.64
CA GLY A 288 3.41 7.53 -29.40
C GLY A 288 2.99 6.36 -28.52
N GLN A 289 2.95 5.17 -29.12
CA GLN A 289 2.64 3.94 -28.38
C GLN A 289 3.46 2.76 -28.90
N VAL A 290 3.74 1.82 -28.00
CA VAL A 290 4.40 0.55 -28.31
C VAL A 290 3.63 -0.59 -27.69
N ASN A 291 3.50 -1.70 -28.44
CA ASN A 291 2.85 -2.92 -27.97
C ASN A 291 3.92 -3.90 -27.49
N ILE A 292 3.83 -4.33 -26.22
CA ILE A 292 4.75 -5.28 -25.61
C ILE A 292 3.98 -6.54 -25.22
N ALA A 293 4.37 -7.68 -25.76
CA ALA A 293 3.86 -8.97 -25.33
C ALA A 293 4.50 -9.37 -24.00
N VAL A 294 3.68 -9.72 -23.00
CA VAL A 294 4.15 -10.31 -21.74
C VAL A 294 3.80 -11.80 -21.74
N VAL A 295 4.81 -12.65 -21.90
CA VAL A 295 4.68 -14.11 -22.04
C VAL A 295 4.82 -14.77 -20.66
N GLY A 296 3.74 -14.72 -19.90
CA GLY A 296 3.71 -15.10 -18.49
C GLY A 296 3.02 -16.43 -18.22
N LYS A 297 3.22 -16.95 -17.00
CA LYS A 297 2.49 -18.11 -16.47
C LYS A 297 1.18 -17.73 -15.75
N TYR A 298 1.09 -16.48 -15.31
CA TYR A 298 0.06 -15.96 -14.39
C TYR A 298 -0.68 -14.79 -15.04
N THR A 299 -1.26 -14.99 -16.23
CA THR A 299 -1.82 -13.89 -17.04
C THR A 299 -3.15 -13.34 -16.52
N GLU A 300 -3.89 -14.12 -15.72
CA GLU A 300 -5.20 -13.72 -15.18
C GLU A 300 -5.09 -12.73 -14.01
N LEU A 301 -3.98 -12.74 -13.27
CA LEU A 301 -3.77 -11.83 -12.14
C LEU A 301 -2.58 -10.92 -12.39
N LYS A 302 -2.87 -9.68 -12.77
CA LYS A 302 -1.86 -8.65 -13.08
C LYS A 302 -0.98 -8.30 -11.86
N ASP A 303 -1.51 -8.45 -10.65
CA ASP A 303 -0.77 -8.15 -9.41
C ASP A 303 0.41 -9.11 -9.17
N ALA A 304 0.41 -10.29 -9.79
CA ALA A 304 1.55 -11.21 -9.78
C ALA A 304 2.79 -10.68 -10.53
N TYR A 305 2.64 -9.58 -11.28
CA TYR A 305 3.69 -8.94 -12.07
C TYR A 305 3.67 -7.41 -11.92
N LYS A 306 3.20 -6.91 -10.77
CA LYS A 306 2.99 -5.48 -10.56
C LYS A 306 4.24 -4.65 -10.82
N SER A 307 5.39 -5.02 -10.23
CA SER A 307 6.65 -4.30 -10.43
C SER A 307 7.13 -4.32 -11.88
N LEU A 308 6.84 -5.38 -12.61
CA LEU A 308 7.17 -5.48 -14.03
C LEU A 308 6.30 -4.54 -14.89
N ILE A 309 4.99 -4.50 -14.61
CA ILE A 309 4.07 -3.56 -15.26
C ILE A 309 4.52 -2.12 -15.02
N GLU A 310 4.79 -1.77 -13.76
CA GLU A 310 5.23 -0.43 -13.37
C GLU A 310 6.59 -0.08 -14.01
N SER A 311 7.53 -1.02 -14.09
CA SER A 311 8.82 -0.79 -14.74
C SER A 311 8.69 -0.47 -16.23
N LEU A 312 7.83 -1.19 -16.94
CA LEU A 312 7.54 -0.89 -18.34
C LEU A 312 6.82 0.45 -18.50
N GLN A 313 5.87 0.77 -17.61
CA GLN A 313 5.20 2.06 -17.60
C GLN A 313 6.18 3.21 -17.35
N HIS A 314 7.11 3.06 -16.41
CA HIS A 314 8.17 4.03 -16.16
C HIS A 314 9.11 4.19 -17.36
N GLY A 315 9.43 3.09 -18.06
CA GLY A 315 10.15 3.13 -19.33
C GLY A 315 9.38 3.92 -20.40
N GLY A 316 8.06 3.75 -20.47
CA GLY A 316 7.18 4.56 -21.32
C GLY A 316 7.20 6.04 -20.96
N ILE A 317 7.07 6.36 -19.67
CA ILE A 317 7.10 7.73 -19.13
C ILE A 317 8.42 8.42 -19.51
N ALA A 318 9.56 7.76 -19.30
CA ALA A 318 10.86 8.34 -19.64
C ALA A 318 11.06 8.60 -21.14
N ASN A 319 10.29 7.94 -22.00
CA ASN A 319 10.36 8.06 -23.46
C ASN A 319 9.13 8.79 -24.05
N HIS A 320 8.24 9.33 -23.22
CA HIS A 320 6.97 9.93 -23.65
C HIS A 320 6.11 9.03 -24.55
N VAL A 321 6.12 7.71 -24.32
CA VAL A 321 5.32 6.74 -25.08
C VAL A 321 4.42 5.91 -24.18
N ARG A 322 3.23 5.57 -24.68
CA ARG A 322 2.33 4.63 -24.02
C ARG A 322 2.78 3.20 -24.27
N VAL A 323 2.99 2.44 -23.20
CA VAL A 323 3.25 1.00 -23.30
C VAL A 323 1.94 0.22 -23.16
N ASN A 324 1.51 -0.41 -24.26
CA ASN A 324 0.35 -1.29 -24.29
C ASN A 324 0.81 -2.73 -24.02
N LEU A 325 0.30 -3.35 -22.96
CA LEU A 325 0.69 -4.72 -22.58
C LEU A 325 -0.30 -5.74 -23.15
N GLU A 326 0.20 -6.65 -23.97
CA GLU A 326 -0.54 -7.83 -24.45
C GLU A 326 -0.14 -9.05 -23.62
N TRP A 327 -1.06 -9.55 -22.80
CA TRP A 327 -0.82 -10.70 -21.93
C TRP A 327 -1.04 -12.00 -22.68
N MET A 328 -0.03 -12.87 -22.68
CA MET A 328 -0.06 -14.14 -23.39
C MET A 328 0.34 -15.26 -22.43
N ASP A 329 -0.49 -16.30 -22.35
CA ASP A 329 -0.15 -17.49 -21.57
C ASP A 329 0.95 -18.24 -22.31
N ALA A 330 2.10 -18.41 -21.64
CA ALA A 330 3.22 -19.14 -22.18
C ALA A 330 2.84 -20.55 -22.66
N GLN A 331 1.86 -21.21 -22.05
CA GLN A 331 1.46 -22.57 -22.44
C GLN A 331 0.87 -22.67 -23.85
N ILE A 332 0.39 -21.56 -24.43
CA ILE A 332 -0.10 -21.53 -25.82
C ILE A 332 1.03 -21.90 -26.79
N PHE A 333 2.24 -21.39 -26.53
CA PHE A 333 3.41 -21.59 -27.39
C PHE A 333 4.06 -22.97 -27.24
N GLU A 334 3.54 -23.83 -26.36
CA GLU A 334 3.94 -25.25 -26.30
C GLU A 334 3.22 -26.08 -27.38
N ARG A 335 2.16 -25.54 -27.97
CA ARG A 335 1.28 -26.26 -28.91
C ARG A 335 1.09 -25.52 -30.23
N GLU A 336 1.10 -24.20 -30.19
CA GLU A 336 0.82 -23.33 -31.32
C GLU A 336 2.07 -22.56 -31.74
N ASP A 337 2.09 -22.12 -33.00
CA ASP A 337 3.19 -21.33 -33.53
C ASP A 337 3.18 -19.91 -32.93
N ALA A 338 4.29 -19.51 -32.33
CA ALA A 338 4.44 -18.20 -31.70
C ALA A 338 4.31 -17.04 -32.70
N ALA A 339 4.66 -17.27 -33.98
CA ALA A 339 4.57 -16.23 -35.02
C ALA A 339 3.16 -15.66 -35.18
N ALA A 340 2.14 -16.51 -35.09
CA ALA A 340 0.74 -16.10 -35.22
C ALA A 340 0.29 -15.05 -34.17
N TYR A 341 0.99 -14.99 -33.04
CA TYR A 341 0.67 -14.10 -31.92
C TYR A 341 1.66 -12.94 -31.79
N LEU A 342 2.95 -13.19 -32.06
CA LEU A 342 4.04 -12.29 -31.71
C LEU A 342 4.53 -11.40 -32.87
N GLU A 343 4.14 -11.65 -34.13
CA GLU A 343 4.55 -10.82 -35.27
C GLU A 343 4.06 -9.36 -35.18
N LYS A 344 2.95 -9.13 -34.49
CA LYS A 344 2.28 -7.81 -34.39
C LYS A 344 2.79 -6.93 -33.25
N VAL A 345 3.65 -7.43 -32.36
CA VAL A 345 4.15 -6.68 -31.20
C VAL A 345 5.52 -6.05 -31.46
N ASN A 346 5.83 -4.97 -30.75
CA ASN A 346 7.09 -4.24 -30.88
C ASN A 346 8.19 -4.77 -29.94
N GLY A 347 7.82 -5.58 -28.95
CA GLY A 347 8.74 -6.19 -28.01
C GLY A 347 8.11 -7.36 -27.26
N ILE A 348 8.96 -8.26 -26.77
CA ILE A 348 8.55 -9.47 -26.05
C ILE A 348 9.26 -9.47 -24.71
N LEU A 349 8.48 -9.57 -23.64
CA LEU A 349 8.97 -9.70 -22.27
C LEU A 349 8.60 -11.07 -21.73
N VAL A 350 9.64 -11.82 -21.36
CA VAL A 350 9.52 -13.14 -20.73
C VAL A 350 9.80 -12.98 -19.23
N PRO A 351 8.77 -12.83 -18.36
CA PRO A 351 8.97 -12.69 -16.93
C PRO A 351 9.50 -13.98 -16.28
N GLY A 352 9.92 -13.85 -15.02
CA GLY A 352 10.11 -15.00 -14.13
C GLY A 352 8.85 -15.87 -14.03
N GLY A 353 9.02 -17.13 -13.64
CA GLY A 353 7.88 -18.03 -13.39
C GLY A 353 8.35 -19.25 -12.65
N PHE A 354 7.91 -19.40 -11.41
CA PHE A 354 8.34 -20.49 -10.55
C PHE A 354 7.76 -21.84 -11.02
N GLY A 355 8.59 -22.88 -11.07
CA GLY A 355 8.23 -24.24 -11.51
C GLY A 355 8.26 -24.46 -13.03
N GLU A 356 8.02 -25.71 -13.47
CA GLU A 356 8.25 -26.15 -14.86
C GLU A 356 7.15 -25.74 -15.86
N ARG A 357 5.92 -25.54 -15.39
CA ARG A 357 4.76 -25.22 -16.24
C ARG A 357 4.98 -23.93 -17.06
N GLY A 358 4.87 -24.02 -18.39
CA GLY A 358 5.01 -22.89 -19.31
C GLY A 358 6.45 -22.56 -19.70
N ALA A 359 7.44 -23.36 -19.29
CA ALA A 359 8.85 -23.09 -19.59
C ALA A 359 9.18 -23.21 -21.08
N GLU A 360 8.70 -24.27 -21.75
CA GLU A 360 8.96 -24.50 -23.19
C GLU A 360 8.33 -23.39 -24.04
N GLY A 361 7.14 -22.93 -23.68
CA GLY A 361 6.50 -21.82 -24.39
C GLY A 361 7.23 -20.48 -24.24
N LYS A 362 7.85 -20.23 -23.07
CA LYS A 362 8.75 -19.08 -22.88
C LYS A 362 10.00 -19.17 -23.75
N ILE A 363 10.58 -20.36 -23.88
CA ILE A 363 11.72 -20.63 -24.77
C ILE A 363 11.33 -20.39 -26.23
N ALA A 364 10.16 -20.88 -26.66
CA ALA A 364 9.64 -20.65 -28.00
C ALA A 364 9.45 -19.15 -28.32
N ALA A 365 8.88 -18.37 -27.39
CA ALA A 365 8.75 -16.93 -27.55
C ALA A 365 10.10 -16.21 -27.66
N ALA A 366 11.10 -16.62 -26.87
CA ALA A 366 12.46 -16.08 -26.96
C ALA A 366 13.17 -16.47 -28.27
N HIS A 367 12.91 -17.66 -28.80
CA HIS A 367 13.40 -18.07 -30.11
C HIS A 367 12.77 -17.28 -31.25
N PHE A 368 11.47 -17.01 -31.20
CA PHE A 368 10.80 -16.18 -32.19
C PHE A 368 11.33 -14.73 -32.20
N ALA A 369 11.68 -14.19 -31.02
CA ALA A 369 12.22 -12.83 -30.90
C ALA A 369 13.62 -12.66 -31.54
N ARG A 370 14.36 -13.75 -31.75
CA ARG A 370 15.72 -13.76 -32.30
C ARG A 370 15.70 -14.00 -33.80
#